data_AF-A0A8H5WG63-F1
#
_entry.id   AF-A0A8H5WG63-F1
#
_cell.length_a   1.000
_cell.length_b   1.000
_cell.length_c   1.000
_cell.angle_alpha   90.00
_cell.angle_beta   90.00
_cell.angle_gamma   90.00
#
_symmetry.space_group_name_H-M   'P 1'
#
loop_
_entity.id
_entity.type
_entity.pdbx_description
1 polymer ?
#
loop_
_entity_poly.entity_id
_entity_poly.type
_entity_poly.pdbx_seq_one_letter_code
_entity_poly.pdbx_strand_id
1 'polypeptide(L)'
;MVLNLKKICQPTNTRYHVTIRDNRENDQWYLAPHQNSMTLNRWLDTGSKFLELNVINAFGRSATIILEDSDWWLWVSGNIEGGQQQIKVHGSVDFDVTFTDDGCISFYNNTTDWGNGAGKVVKYNIIPFQY
;
A
#
# COMPACT_ATOMS: atom_id res chain seq x y z
N MET A 1 -2.23 18.34 5.79
CA MET A 1 -1.37 17.15 5.90
C MET A 1 -1.36 16.48 4.53
N VAL A 2 -0.26 15.86 4.11
CA VAL A 2 -0.23 15.11 2.85
C VAL A 2 0.50 13.80 3.08
N LEU A 3 -0.14 12.69 2.71
CA LEU A 3 0.52 11.40 2.56
C LEU A 3 1.03 11.23 1.14
N ASN A 4 2.30 10.86 1.01
CA ASN A 4 2.97 10.75 -0.28
C ASN A 4 3.60 9.37 -0.44
N LEU A 5 2.99 8.54 -1.28
CA LEU A 5 3.51 7.24 -1.66
C LEU A 5 4.70 7.43 -2.60
N LYS A 6 5.90 7.18 -2.07
CA LYS A 6 7.13 7.30 -2.86
C LYS A 6 7.36 6.11 -3.74
N LYS A 7 7.18 4.92 -3.19
CA LYS A 7 7.63 3.68 -3.81
C LYS A 7 6.72 2.51 -3.46
N ILE A 8 6.55 1.62 -4.43
CA ILE A 8 6.01 0.27 -4.21
C ILE A 8 7.10 -0.75 -4.48
N CYS A 9 7.27 -1.68 -3.56
CA CYS A 9 8.20 -2.79 -3.65
C CYS A 9 7.44 -4.12 -3.67
N GLN A 10 7.99 -5.09 -4.39
CA GLN A 10 7.61 -6.50 -4.29
C GLN A 10 8.86 -7.31 -3.93
N PRO A 11 8.72 -8.49 -3.32
CA PRO A 11 9.87 -9.25 -2.88
C PRO A 11 10.56 -9.88 -4.10
N THR A 12 11.83 -10.20 -3.96
CA THR A 12 12.64 -10.73 -5.08
C THR A 12 12.25 -12.16 -5.46
N ASN A 13 11.70 -12.92 -4.52
CA ASN A 13 11.47 -14.36 -4.66
C ASN A 13 10.03 -14.72 -5.01
N THR A 14 9.07 -13.85 -4.70
CA THR A 14 7.64 -14.05 -5.01
C THR A 14 7.21 -13.18 -6.18
N ARG A 15 6.42 -13.77 -7.08
CA ARG A 15 5.89 -13.10 -8.27
C ARG A 15 4.57 -12.44 -7.91
N TYR A 16 4.58 -11.11 -7.76
CA TYR A 16 3.35 -10.34 -7.77
C TYR A 16 3.18 -9.64 -9.11
N HIS A 17 1.94 -9.59 -9.57
CA HIS A 17 1.51 -8.62 -10.57
C HIS A 17 0.78 -7.53 -9.81
N VAL A 18 1.35 -6.31 -9.79
CA VAL A 18 0.72 -5.19 -9.09
C VAL A 18 0.30 -4.14 -10.12
N THR A 19 -1.00 -3.88 -10.16
CA THR A 19 -1.59 -2.76 -10.88
C THR A 19 -1.97 -1.69 -9.88
N ILE A 20 -1.50 -0.47 -10.12
CA ILE A 20 -1.81 0.70 -9.31
C ILE A 20 -2.73 1.58 -10.13
N ARG A 21 -3.91 1.92 -9.61
CA ARG A 21 -4.84 2.86 -10.22
C ARG A 21 -5.00 4.07 -9.31
N ASP A 22 -4.80 5.25 -9.86
CA ASP A 22 -5.15 6.50 -9.20
C ASP A 22 -6.48 7.01 -9.75
N ASN A 23 -7.50 6.99 -8.89
CA ASN A 23 -8.85 7.43 -9.27
C ASN A 23 -8.99 8.95 -9.33
N ARG A 24 -8.02 9.72 -8.85
CA ARG A 24 -8.01 11.18 -8.99
C ARG A 24 -7.71 11.61 -10.42
N GLU A 25 -6.65 11.05 -10.99
CA GLU A 25 -6.13 11.42 -12.32
C GLU A 25 -6.53 10.43 -13.41
N ASN A 26 -7.16 9.31 -13.03
CA ASN A 26 -7.46 8.19 -13.91
C ASN A 26 -6.20 7.60 -14.56
N ASP A 27 -5.09 7.66 -13.83
CA ASP A 27 -3.80 7.11 -14.22
C ASP A 27 -3.65 5.68 -13.71
N GLN A 28 -2.84 4.89 -14.41
CA GLN A 28 -2.55 3.52 -14.04
C GLN A 28 -1.08 3.19 -14.27
N TRP A 29 -0.49 2.54 -13.29
CA TRP A 29 0.87 1.99 -13.37
C TRP A 29 0.86 0.48 -13.18
N TYR A 30 1.87 -0.17 -13.74
CA TYR A 30 2.01 -1.60 -13.68
C TYR A 30 3.42 -1.96 -13.23
N LEU A 31 3.52 -2.60 -12.07
CA LEU A 31 4.75 -3.18 -11.56
C LEU A 31 4.77 -4.66 -11.98
N ALA A 32 5.55 -4.95 -13.01
CA ALA A 32 5.61 -6.27 -13.62
C ALA A 32 6.23 -7.31 -12.67
N PRO A 33 5.91 -8.61 -12.82
CA PRO A 33 6.60 -9.66 -12.08
C PRO A 33 8.12 -9.54 -12.21
N HIS A 34 8.84 -9.77 -11.11
CA HIS A 34 10.31 -9.65 -11.02
C HIS A 34 10.87 -8.22 -11.03
N GLN A 35 10.04 -7.19 -11.24
CA GLN A 35 10.48 -5.83 -11.04
C GLN A 35 10.43 -5.49 -9.55
N ASN A 36 11.57 -5.50 -8.86
CA ASN A 36 11.61 -5.34 -7.40
C ASN A 36 10.89 -4.08 -6.87
N SER A 37 10.83 -3.01 -7.66
CA SER A 37 10.12 -1.80 -7.25
C SER A 37 9.79 -0.82 -8.37
N MET A 38 8.89 0.11 -8.06
CA MET A 38 8.58 1.29 -8.86
C MET A 38 8.47 2.51 -7.97
N THR A 39 9.06 3.62 -8.41
CA THR A 39 8.86 4.95 -7.81
C THR A 39 7.60 5.57 -8.40
N LEU A 40 6.70 6.07 -7.54
CA LEU A 40 5.45 6.73 -7.93
C LEU A 40 5.46 8.22 -7.61
N ASN A 41 5.98 8.63 -6.44
CA ASN A 41 5.89 10.01 -5.93
C ASN A 41 4.46 10.57 -5.98
N ARG A 42 3.51 9.87 -5.38
CA ARG A 42 2.08 10.17 -5.49
C ARG A 42 1.45 10.57 -4.18
N TRP A 43 0.83 11.75 -4.16
CA TRP A 43 -0.02 12.15 -3.04
C TRP A 43 -1.30 11.32 -3.01
N LEU A 44 -1.62 10.82 -1.83
CA LEU A 44 -2.91 10.19 -1.59
C LEU A 44 -3.99 11.27 -1.48
N ASP A 45 -5.20 10.89 -1.85
CA ASP A 45 -6.40 11.70 -1.72
C ASP A 45 -7.47 10.87 -0.97
N THR A 46 -8.68 11.42 -0.85
CA THR A 46 -9.73 10.88 0.01
C THR A 46 -11.02 10.63 -0.79
N GLY A 47 -11.88 9.72 -0.32
CA GLY A 47 -13.18 9.48 -0.94
C GLY A 47 -13.01 8.91 -2.35
N SER A 48 -13.74 9.40 -3.35
CA SER A 48 -13.72 8.83 -4.72
C SER A 48 -12.40 8.99 -5.48
N LYS A 49 -11.36 9.56 -4.86
CA LYS A 49 -10.05 9.87 -5.46
C LYS A 49 -8.93 9.00 -4.87
N PHE A 50 -9.27 7.87 -4.28
CA PHE A 50 -8.33 6.96 -3.64
C PHE A 50 -7.34 6.31 -4.61
N LEU A 51 -6.24 5.81 -4.05
CA LEU A 51 -5.30 4.95 -4.77
C LEU A 51 -5.69 3.49 -4.55
N GLU A 52 -5.79 2.73 -5.63
CA GLU A 52 -6.13 1.31 -5.61
C GLU A 52 -4.94 0.45 -6.04
N LEU A 53 -4.61 -0.57 -5.25
CA LEU A 53 -3.61 -1.57 -5.54
C LEU A 53 -4.30 -2.90 -5.81
N ASN A 54 -4.31 -3.33 -7.06
CA ASN A 54 -4.75 -4.66 -7.46
C ASN A 54 -3.54 -5.57 -7.58
N VAL A 55 -3.50 -6.63 -6.78
CA VAL A 55 -2.35 -7.50 -6.62
C VAL A 55 -2.75 -8.93 -6.92
N ILE A 56 -2.01 -9.59 -7.80
CA ILE A 56 -2.17 -11.02 -8.09
C ILE A 56 -0.88 -11.74 -7.72
N ASN A 57 -0.98 -12.79 -6.90
CA ASN A 57 0.18 -13.60 -6.51
C ASN A 57 0.52 -14.69 -7.54
N ALA A 58 1.63 -15.40 -7.32
CA ALA A 58 2.11 -16.45 -8.21
C ALA A 58 1.12 -17.63 -8.39
N PHE A 59 0.17 -17.78 -7.46
CA PHE A 59 -0.85 -18.82 -7.47
C PHE A 59 -2.18 -18.35 -8.12
N GLY A 60 -2.18 -17.15 -8.70
CA GLY A 60 -3.36 -16.58 -9.37
C GLY A 60 -4.41 -16.02 -8.43
N ARG A 61 -4.13 -15.91 -7.12
CA ARG A 61 -5.05 -15.30 -6.16
C ARG A 61 -4.94 -13.79 -6.26
N SER A 62 -6.07 -13.10 -6.20
CA SER A 62 -6.17 -11.64 -6.36
C SER A 62 -6.62 -10.96 -5.07
N ALA A 63 -6.10 -9.76 -4.83
CA ALA A 63 -6.51 -8.87 -3.76
C ALA A 63 -6.56 -7.42 -4.27
N THR A 64 -7.55 -6.68 -3.82
CA THR A 64 -7.65 -5.23 -4.00
C THR A 64 -7.44 -4.55 -2.66
N ILE A 65 -6.55 -3.56 -2.62
CA ILE A 65 -6.22 -2.77 -1.43
C ILE A 65 -6.36 -1.31 -1.79
N ILE A 66 -7.07 -0.54 -0.97
CA ILE A 66 -7.32 0.88 -1.19
C ILE A 66 -6.54 1.67 -0.14
N LEU A 67 -5.86 2.73 -0.59
CA LEU A 67 -5.11 3.66 0.25
C LEU A 67 -5.71 5.07 0.14
N GLU A 68 -6.03 5.67 1.28
CA GLU A 68 -6.61 7.00 1.37
C GLU A 68 -5.89 7.85 2.42
N ASP A 69 -5.72 9.13 2.11
CA ASP A 69 -5.44 10.14 3.14
C ASP A 69 -6.76 10.49 3.84
N SER A 70 -6.72 10.82 5.12
CA SER A 70 -7.86 11.39 5.85
C SER A 70 -7.39 11.94 7.18
N ASP A 71 -7.48 13.25 7.36
CA ASP A 71 -7.27 13.99 8.63
C ASP A 71 -6.48 13.23 9.73
N TRP A 72 -5.16 13.17 9.57
CA TRP A 72 -4.21 12.50 10.49
C TRP A 72 -4.18 10.96 10.47
N TRP A 73 -4.73 10.34 9.42
CA TRP A 73 -4.76 8.90 9.24
C TRP A 73 -4.40 8.52 7.80
N LEU A 74 -3.65 7.43 7.67
CA LEU A 74 -3.64 6.61 6.46
C LEU A 74 -4.72 5.54 6.65
N TRP A 75 -5.73 5.55 5.79
CA TRP A 75 -6.69 4.44 5.73
C TRP A 75 -6.20 3.39 4.75
N VAL A 76 -6.27 2.15 5.17
CA VAL A 76 -5.97 0.97 4.36
C VAL A 76 -7.20 0.08 4.39
N SER A 77 -7.82 -0.17 3.26
CA SER A 77 -9.02 -1.00 3.18
C SER A 77 -8.95 -2.03 2.05
N GLY A 78 -9.91 -2.95 2.01
CA GLY A 78 -10.02 -3.99 0.98
C GLY A 78 -9.70 -5.39 1.52
N ASN A 79 -8.96 -6.19 0.75
CA ASN A 79 -8.68 -7.59 1.06
C ASN A 79 -7.53 -7.80 2.06
N ILE A 80 -7.48 -7.00 3.11
CA ILE A 80 -6.53 -7.12 4.23
C ILE A 80 -7.25 -7.59 5.50
N GLU A 81 -6.49 -8.11 6.47
CA GLU A 81 -7.06 -8.51 7.77
C GLU A 81 -7.79 -7.36 8.48
N GLY A 82 -8.99 -7.65 8.99
CA GLY A 82 -9.90 -6.66 9.55
C GLY A 82 -10.61 -5.76 8.52
N GLY A 83 -10.31 -5.90 7.22
CA GLY A 83 -11.02 -5.27 6.10
C GLY A 83 -10.77 -3.77 5.92
N GLN A 84 -10.67 -3.02 7.02
CA GLN A 84 -10.36 -1.60 7.04
C GLN A 84 -9.55 -1.26 8.30
N GLN A 85 -8.39 -0.65 8.10
CA GLN A 85 -7.44 -0.29 9.14
C GLN A 85 -7.07 1.19 9.02
N GLN A 86 -6.67 1.78 10.14
CA GLN A 86 -6.19 3.14 10.21
C GLN A 86 -4.80 3.17 10.84
N ILE A 87 -3.88 3.89 10.22
CA ILE A 87 -2.55 4.16 10.77
C ILE A 87 -2.48 5.64 11.11
N LYS A 88 -2.20 5.97 12.38
CA LYS A 88 -2.11 7.37 12.81
C LYS A 88 -0.89 8.02 12.18
N VAL A 89 -1.04 9.26 11.75
CA VAL A 89 0.01 10.05 11.09
C VAL A 89 0.20 11.37 11.82
N HIS A 90 1.44 11.82 11.97
CA HIS A 90 1.80 13.08 12.63
C HIS A 90 2.39 14.06 11.59
N GLY A 91 1.51 14.67 10.80
CA GLY A 91 1.92 15.63 9.77
C GLY A 91 2.16 14.96 8.43
N SER A 92 2.76 15.69 7.49
CA SER A 92 3.01 15.16 6.15
C SER A 92 4.07 14.06 6.22
N VAL A 93 3.80 12.94 5.55
CA VAL A 93 4.65 11.75 5.58
C VAL A 93 4.88 11.25 4.17
N ASP A 94 6.16 11.04 3.87
CA ASP A 94 6.58 10.23 2.73
C ASP A 94 6.65 8.77 3.20
N PHE A 95 6.08 7.84 2.45
CA PHE A 95 6.08 6.43 2.83
C PHE A 95 6.22 5.49 1.62
N ASP A 96 6.63 4.26 1.92
CA ASP A 96 6.78 3.18 0.95
C ASP A 96 5.79 2.05 1.27
N VAL A 97 5.33 1.37 0.24
CA VAL A 97 4.54 0.15 0.33
C VAL A 97 5.38 -1.04 -0.10
N THR A 98 5.39 -2.12 0.66
CA THR A 98 6.10 -3.35 0.30
C THR A 98 5.18 -4.55 0.41
N PHE A 99 5.07 -5.33 -0.66
CA PHE A 99 4.54 -6.68 -0.60
C PHE A 99 5.64 -7.63 -0.12
N THR A 100 5.29 -8.55 0.77
CA THR A 100 6.24 -9.47 1.39
C THR A 100 6.04 -10.90 0.89
N ASP A 101 7.07 -11.73 0.96
CA ASP A 101 7.02 -13.14 0.51
C ASP A 101 5.95 -13.96 1.27
N ASP A 102 5.63 -13.57 2.51
CA ASP A 102 4.61 -14.20 3.34
C ASP A 102 3.19 -13.65 3.11
N GLY A 103 2.95 -13.03 1.95
CA GLY A 103 1.58 -12.65 1.54
C GLY A 103 1.01 -11.47 2.31
N CYS A 104 1.84 -10.55 2.77
CA CYS A 104 1.41 -9.36 3.49
C CYS A 104 1.70 -8.08 2.70
N ILE A 105 1.10 -6.99 3.15
CA ILE A 105 1.44 -5.62 2.77
C ILE A 105 2.02 -4.90 3.98
N SER A 106 3.14 -4.20 3.79
CA SER A 106 3.74 -3.36 4.81
C SER A 106 3.90 -1.92 4.34
N PHE A 107 3.79 -1.01 5.31
CA PHE A 107 3.86 0.44 5.15
C PHE A 107 5.03 0.96 5.96
N TYR A 108 6.06 1.44 5.28
CA TYR A 108 7.24 2.02 5.93
C TYR A 108 7.20 3.54 5.86
N ASN A 109 7.24 4.21 7.01
CA ASN A 109 7.33 5.66 7.10
C ASN A 109 8.78 6.11 6.89
N ASN A 110 9.03 6.89 5.84
CA ASN A 110 10.37 7.35 5.47
C ASN A 110 10.85 8.53 6.33
N THR A 111 9.92 9.20 7.03
CA THR A 111 10.21 10.43 7.77
C THR A 111 10.45 10.15 9.25
N THR A 112 9.50 9.47 9.91
CA THR A 112 9.52 9.24 11.36
C THR A 112 8.75 7.95 11.69
N ASP A 113 8.38 7.73 12.94
CA ASP A 113 7.48 6.64 13.31
C ASP A 113 6.04 7.00 12.92
N TRP A 114 5.25 5.98 12.61
CA TRP A 114 3.80 6.12 12.63
C TRP A 114 3.33 6.52 14.04
N GLY A 115 2.17 7.17 14.12
CA GLY A 115 1.59 7.58 15.39
C GLY A 115 1.23 6.38 16.28
N ASN A 116 0.88 6.67 17.54
CA ASN A 116 0.48 5.68 18.55
C ASN A 116 1.53 4.59 18.86
N GLY A 117 2.82 4.87 18.64
CA GLY A 117 3.89 3.93 18.98
C GLY A 117 4.00 2.72 18.06
N ALA A 118 3.39 2.77 16.87
CA ALA A 118 3.46 1.68 15.88
C ALA A 118 4.85 1.54 15.22
N GLY A 119 5.82 2.39 15.56
CA GLY A 119 7.16 2.41 14.98
C GLY A 119 7.13 2.80 13.49
N LYS A 120 8.21 2.51 12.76
CA LYS A 120 8.30 2.86 11.33
C LYS A 120 7.55 1.96 10.38
N VAL A 121 7.18 0.74 10.80
CA VAL A 121 6.59 -0.28 9.93
C VAL A 121 5.27 -0.73 10.52
N VAL A 122 4.20 -0.63 9.73
CA VAL A 122 2.93 -1.32 10.00
C VAL A 122 2.70 -2.35 8.91
N LYS A 123 2.17 -3.52 9.27
CA LYS A 123 2.00 -4.66 8.37
C LYS A 123 0.63 -5.28 8.56
N TYR A 124 0.00 -5.68 7.46
CA TYR A 124 -1.28 -6.39 7.46
C TYR A 124 -1.22 -7.62 6.55
N ASN A 125 -1.84 -8.72 6.99
CA ASN A 125 -2.03 -9.90 6.16
C ASN A 125 -2.98 -9.60 4.98
N ILE A 126 -2.63 -10.04 3.77
CA ILE A 126 -3.53 -10.00 2.60
C ILE A 126 -4.33 -11.30 2.57
N ILE A 127 -5.63 -11.25 2.87
CA ILE A 127 -6.44 -12.43 3.21
C ILE A 127 -6.35 -13.53 2.15
N PRO A 128 -6.51 -13.25 0.84
CA PRO A 128 -6.42 -14.30 -0.18
C PRO A 128 -5.07 -15.02 -0.20
N PHE A 129 -4.00 -14.43 0.34
CA PHE A 129 -2.64 -14.97 0.24
C PHE A 129 -2.23 -15.85 1.43
N GLN A 130 -3.06 -15.98 2.46
CA GLN A 130 -2.72 -16.65 3.73
C GLN A 130 -2.94 -18.18 3.76
N TYR A 131 -3.02 -18.85 2.61
CA TYR A 131 -3.37 -20.28 2.50
C TYR A 131 -2.49 -21.05 1.52
#